data_AF-A0A3A6MU20-F1
#
_entry.id   AF-A0A3A6MU20-F1
#
_cell.length_a   1.000
_cell.length_b   1.000
_cell.length_c   1.000
_cell.angle_alpha   90.00
_cell.angle_beta   90.00
_cell.angle_gamma   90.00
#
_symmetry.space_group_name_H-M   'P 1'
#
loop_
_entity.id
_entity.type
_entity.pdbx_description
1 polymer ?
#
loop_
_entity_poly.entity_id
_entity_poly.type
_entity_poly.pdbx_seq_one_letter_code
_entity_poly.pdbx_strand_id
1 'polypeptide(L)'
;MTGKILAKAVPLLVVILLYACGQGDSPEEQVRQYVAAVEAAAEARSLGDLKGLIAEEYLDDQGRTRRDIVAIAARYLLANKNIHILTRMSELTFPAPERARLTVFAALTGQNVSDLDALLNMQADLYRFDLELHRADGKWRLDKGDWQPASGADFF
;
A
#
# COMPACT_ATOMS: atom_id res chain seq x y z
N MET A 1 -21.52 -68.12 -16.03
CA MET A 1 -21.48 -67.65 -14.62
C MET A 1 -20.35 -66.64 -14.51
N THR A 2 -20.66 -65.36 -14.73
CA THR A 2 -20.78 -64.28 -13.72
C THR A 2 -19.43 -63.72 -13.23
N GLY A 3 -19.15 -62.45 -13.54
CA GLY A 3 -18.04 -61.68 -12.97
C GLY A 3 -17.87 -60.28 -13.60
N LYS A 4 -18.75 -59.33 -13.24
CA LYS A 4 -18.59 -57.88 -13.50
C LYS A 4 -17.51 -57.30 -12.58
N ILE A 5 -16.64 -56.39 -13.06
CA ILE A 5 -16.45 -55.03 -12.50
C ILE A 5 -15.89 -54.13 -13.64
N LEU A 6 -16.75 -53.37 -14.33
CA LEU A 6 -16.27 -52.27 -15.19
C LEU A 6 -15.94 -51.07 -14.30
N ALA A 7 -14.71 -50.59 -14.46
CA ALA A 7 -14.13 -49.48 -13.73
C ALA A 7 -14.92 -48.18 -13.95
N LYS A 8 -15.01 -47.41 -12.87
CA LYS A 8 -15.65 -46.10 -12.78
C LYS A 8 -14.98 -45.09 -13.73
N ALA A 9 -15.77 -44.32 -14.46
CA ALA A 9 -15.31 -43.09 -15.10
C ALA A 9 -16.41 -42.03 -14.98
N VAL A 10 -16.32 -41.21 -13.94
CA VAL A 10 -17.02 -39.92 -13.85
C VAL A 10 -16.09 -38.90 -14.52
N PRO A 11 -16.47 -38.23 -15.61
CA PRO A 11 -15.64 -37.17 -16.15
C PRO A 11 -15.82 -35.94 -15.25
N LEU A 12 -14.82 -35.69 -14.39
CA LEU A 12 -14.66 -34.43 -13.68
C LEU A 12 -14.31 -33.36 -14.71
N LEU A 13 -15.30 -32.55 -15.09
CA LEU A 13 -15.12 -31.37 -15.93
C LEU A 13 -14.35 -30.32 -15.12
N VAL A 14 -13.02 -30.38 -15.19
CA VAL A 14 -12.15 -29.35 -14.62
C VAL A 14 -12.16 -28.17 -15.57
N VAL A 15 -12.91 -27.14 -15.21
CA VAL A 15 -12.81 -25.80 -15.82
C VAL A 15 -11.50 -25.19 -15.30
N ILE A 16 -10.43 -25.36 -16.06
CA ILE A 16 -9.18 -24.61 -15.83
C ILE A 16 -9.36 -23.25 -16.49
N LEU A 17 -9.78 -22.27 -15.68
CA LEU A 17 -9.57 -20.85 -15.95
C LEU A 17 -8.05 -20.63 -15.94
N LEU A 18 -7.43 -20.73 -17.12
CA LEU A 18 -6.05 -20.31 -17.30
C LEU A 18 -6.01 -18.80 -17.07
N TYR A 19 -5.54 -18.44 -15.88
CA TYR A 19 -5.07 -17.12 -15.50
C TYR A 19 -4.29 -16.52 -16.65
N ALA A 20 -4.75 -15.37 -17.12
CA ALA A 20 -4.00 -14.50 -18.01
C ALA A 20 -2.74 -14.02 -17.27
N CYS A 21 -1.66 -14.81 -17.33
CA CYS A 21 -0.31 -14.33 -17.06
C CYS A 21 0.09 -13.42 -18.22
N GLY A 22 -0.35 -12.16 -18.15
CA GLY A 22 0.32 -11.06 -18.81
C GLY A 22 1.67 -10.87 -18.15
N GLN A 23 2.72 -10.77 -18.95
CA GLN A 23 4.11 -10.74 -18.53
C GLN A 23 4.45 -9.39 -17.87
N GLY A 24 4.14 -9.26 -16.57
CA GLY A 24 4.43 -8.09 -15.74
C GLY A 24 3.33 -7.83 -14.71
N ASP A 25 3.70 -7.33 -13.54
CA ASP A 25 2.72 -6.92 -12.52
C ASP A 25 1.77 -5.87 -13.10
N SER A 26 0.48 -5.96 -12.77
CA SER A 26 -0.48 -4.94 -13.19
C SER A 26 -0.11 -3.57 -12.58
N PRO A 27 -0.50 -2.44 -13.19
CA PRO A 27 -0.25 -1.12 -12.60
C PRO A 27 -0.76 -1.01 -11.16
N GLU A 28 -1.91 -1.62 -10.89
CA GLU A 28 -2.50 -1.72 -9.55
C GLU A 28 -1.61 -2.49 -8.58
N GLU A 29 -1.08 -3.64 -8.99
CA GLU A 29 -0.17 -4.43 -8.17
C GLU A 29 1.14 -3.68 -7.89
N GLN A 30 1.67 -2.96 -8.86
CA GLN A 30 2.85 -2.11 -8.68
C GLN A 30 2.60 -0.98 -7.67
N VAL A 31 1.41 -0.38 -7.66
CA VAL A 31 1.03 0.64 -6.67
C VAL A 31 0.86 0.02 -5.27
N ARG A 32 0.31 -1.19 -5.16
CA ARG A 32 0.27 -1.92 -3.87
C ARG A 32 1.67 -2.19 -3.33
N GLN A 33 2.58 -2.65 -4.19
CA GLN A 33 3.98 -2.86 -3.82
C GLN A 33 4.66 -1.55 -3.38
N TYR A 34 4.33 -0.43 -4.03
CA TYR A 34 4.79 0.89 -3.60
C TYR A 34 4.32 1.23 -2.18
N VAL A 35 3.03 1.03 -1.86
CA VAL A 35 2.49 1.27 -0.51
C VAL A 35 3.17 0.36 0.52
N ALA A 36 3.33 -0.93 0.21
CA ALA A 36 4.03 -1.87 1.08
C ALA A 36 5.51 -1.49 1.30
N ALA A 37 6.17 -0.92 0.28
CA ALA A 37 7.54 -0.42 0.43
C ALA A 37 7.61 0.82 1.33
N VAL A 38 6.62 1.71 1.27
CA VAL A 38 6.52 2.86 2.19
C VAL A 38 6.33 2.38 3.63
N GLU A 39 5.43 1.43 3.86
CA GLU A 39 5.20 0.81 5.18
C GLU A 39 6.50 0.21 5.72
N ALA A 40 7.12 -0.69 4.95
CA ALA A 40 8.35 -1.36 5.37
C ALA A 40 9.48 -0.37 5.66
N ALA A 41 9.65 0.67 4.84
CA ALA A 41 10.66 1.70 5.07
C ALA A 41 10.38 2.51 6.34
N ALA A 42 9.12 2.83 6.62
CA ALA A 42 8.72 3.56 7.82
C ALA A 42 8.88 2.71 9.09
N GLU A 43 8.44 1.44 9.08
CA GLU A 43 8.60 0.50 10.20
C GLU A 43 10.07 0.18 10.48
N ALA A 44 10.88 0.01 9.42
CA ALA A 44 12.33 -0.14 9.53
C ALA A 44 13.04 1.17 9.90
N ARG A 45 12.31 2.29 9.98
CA ARG A 45 12.83 3.63 10.27
C ARG A 45 13.92 4.08 9.30
N SER A 46 13.84 3.60 8.06
CA SER A 46 14.81 3.89 7.00
C SER A 46 14.44 5.17 6.27
N LEU A 47 14.98 6.30 6.75
CA LEU A 47 14.77 7.60 6.10
C LEU A 47 15.32 7.64 4.66
N GLY A 48 16.37 6.88 4.38
CA GLY A 48 16.95 6.75 3.05
C GLY A 48 15.99 6.10 2.06
N ASP A 49 15.35 5.00 2.47
CA ASP A 49 14.39 4.28 1.62
C ASP A 49 13.11 5.10 1.43
N LEU A 50 12.60 5.73 2.49
CA LEU A 50 11.49 6.69 2.38
C LEU A 50 11.80 7.81 1.40
N LYS A 51 13.00 8.41 1.48
CA LYS A 51 13.43 9.44 0.55
C LYS A 51 13.48 8.91 -0.89
N GLY A 52 13.87 7.65 -1.11
CA GLY A 52 13.91 7.00 -2.42
C GLY A 52 12.54 6.82 -3.09
N LEU A 53 11.48 6.74 -2.28
CA LEU A 53 10.09 6.61 -2.72
C LEU A 53 9.43 7.95 -3.08
N ILE A 54 10.08 9.08 -2.77
CA ILE A 54 9.57 10.43 -3.08
C ILE A 54 10.31 10.98 -4.32
N ALA A 55 9.56 11.53 -5.27
CA ALA A 55 10.10 12.14 -6.48
C ALA A 55 11.09 13.27 -6.15
N GLU A 56 12.09 13.47 -7.00
CA GLU A 56 13.11 14.51 -6.77
C GLU A 56 12.50 15.91 -6.86
N GLU A 57 11.54 16.04 -7.76
CA GLU A 57 10.75 17.20 -8.12
C GLU A 57 9.48 17.39 -7.27
N TYR A 58 9.28 16.60 -6.21
CA TYR A 58 8.09 16.68 -5.34
C TYR A 58 7.81 18.13 -4.90
N LEU A 59 6.57 18.55 -5.15
CA LEU A 59 6.00 19.82 -4.70
C LEU A 59 4.48 19.68 -4.56
N ASP A 60 3.96 19.74 -3.34
CA ASP A 60 2.52 19.65 -3.11
C ASP A 60 1.82 21.01 -3.04
N ASP A 61 0.50 20.98 -2.92
CA ASP A 61 -0.36 22.17 -2.95
C ASP A 61 -0.18 23.06 -1.70
N GLN A 62 0.46 22.55 -0.65
CA GLN A 62 0.90 23.35 0.52
C GLN A 62 2.28 23.97 0.32
N GLY A 63 2.90 23.79 -0.86
CA GLY A 63 4.23 24.29 -1.20
C GLY A 63 5.38 23.52 -0.54
N ARG A 64 5.12 22.32 -0.01
CA ARG A 64 6.16 21.50 0.64
C ARG A 64 6.97 20.79 -0.44
N THR A 65 8.29 20.84 -0.30
CA THR A 65 9.24 20.17 -1.19
C THR A 65 9.57 18.76 -0.70
N ARG A 66 10.25 17.94 -1.52
CA ARG A 66 10.81 16.64 -1.09
C ARG A 66 11.57 16.74 0.23
N ARG A 67 12.38 17.79 0.40
CA ARG A 67 13.16 18.00 1.62
C ARG A 67 12.26 18.18 2.84
N ASP A 68 11.15 18.89 2.67
CA ASP A 68 10.22 19.17 3.77
C ASP A 68 9.45 17.90 4.17
N ILE A 69 9.02 17.08 3.20
CA ILE A 69 8.41 15.77 3.48
C ILE A 69 9.39 14.83 4.18
N VAL A 70 10.64 14.76 3.71
CA VAL A 70 11.68 13.97 4.38
C VAL A 70 11.93 14.48 5.81
N ALA A 71 11.91 15.78 6.05
CA ALA A 71 12.06 16.35 7.39
C ALA A 71 10.86 16.04 8.31
N ILE A 72 9.65 16.03 7.77
CA ILE A 72 8.43 15.62 8.50
C ILE A 72 8.53 14.14 8.88
N ALA A 73 8.88 13.27 7.92
CA ALA A 73 9.11 11.86 8.18
C ALA A 73 10.21 11.65 9.24
N ALA A 74 11.35 12.32 9.11
CA ALA A 74 12.45 12.25 10.07
C ALA A 74 12.01 12.63 11.49
N ARG A 75 11.22 13.70 11.63
CA ARG A 75 10.67 14.12 12.92
C ARG A 75 9.76 13.04 13.51
N TYR A 76 8.88 12.46 12.70
CA TYR A 76 7.98 11.40 13.14
C TYR A 76 8.77 10.15 13.59
N LEU A 77 9.75 9.71 12.79
CA LEU A 77 10.62 8.58 13.14
C LEU A 77 11.42 8.87 14.43
N LEU A 78 11.91 10.10 14.63
CA LEU A 78 12.65 10.44 15.86
C LEU A 78 11.76 10.37 17.11
N ALA A 79 10.51 10.82 17.00
CA ALA A 79 9.56 10.82 18.11
C ALA A 79 9.08 9.41 18.49
N ASN A 80 8.98 8.49 17.52
CA ASN A 80 8.35 7.18 17.71
C ASN A 80 9.37 6.05 17.56
N LYS A 81 9.86 5.45 18.66
CA LYS A 81 10.93 4.43 18.61
C LYS A 81 10.52 3.11 17.96
N ASN A 82 9.27 2.72 18.13
CA ASN A 82 8.64 1.57 17.47
C ASN A 82 7.49 2.11 16.66
N ILE A 83 7.34 1.63 15.43
CA ILE A 83 6.29 2.04 14.52
C ILE A 83 5.79 0.75 13.88
N HIS A 84 4.51 0.50 14.04
CA HIS A 84 3.76 -0.48 13.27
C HIS A 84 2.69 0.26 12.50
N ILE A 85 2.53 -0.11 11.24
CA ILE A 85 1.61 0.55 10.32
C ILE A 85 0.70 -0.52 9.74
N LEU A 86 -0.59 -0.24 9.79
CA LEU A 86 -1.56 -0.97 9.00
C LEU A 86 -2.23 -0.01 8.03
N THR A 87 -2.28 -0.36 6.76
CA THR A 87 -2.98 0.46 5.77
C THR A 87 -4.18 -0.24 5.14
N ARG A 88 -5.13 0.59 4.70
CA ARG A 88 -6.23 0.20 3.81
C ARG A 88 -6.25 1.18 2.65
N MET A 89 -6.11 0.66 1.43
CA MET A 89 -6.34 1.43 0.21
C MET A 89 -7.85 1.44 -0.10
N SER A 90 -8.45 2.62 -0.18
CA SER A 90 -9.90 2.75 -0.43
C SER A 90 -10.22 3.14 -1.87
N GLU A 91 -9.40 3.97 -2.48
CA GLU A 91 -9.57 4.46 -3.84
C GLU A 91 -8.26 4.35 -4.60
N LEU A 92 -8.34 3.91 -5.86
CA LEU A 92 -7.21 3.89 -6.77
C LEU A 92 -7.70 4.15 -8.19
N THR A 93 -7.16 5.16 -8.83
CA THR A 93 -7.42 5.49 -10.23
C THR A 93 -6.12 5.75 -10.98
N PHE A 94 -6.14 5.55 -12.29
CA PHE A 94 -5.01 5.80 -13.18
C PHE A 94 -5.40 6.88 -14.21
N PRO A 95 -5.19 8.18 -13.91
CA PRO A 95 -5.51 9.25 -14.85
C PRO A 95 -4.71 9.18 -16.16
N ALA A 96 -3.54 8.53 -16.12
CA ALA A 96 -2.69 8.25 -17.26
C ALA A 96 -1.86 6.97 -16.97
N PRO A 97 -1.24 6.31 -17.96
CA PRO A 97 -0.49 5.06 -17.74
C PRO A 97 0.63 5.16 -16.69
N GLU A 98 1.28 6.32 -16.60
CA GLU A 98 2.39 6.58 -15.67
C GLU A 98 1.95 7.43 -14.46
N ARG A 99 0.64 7.55 -14.22
CA ARG A 99 0.07 8.34 -13.10
C ARG A 99 -0.94 7.51 -12.33
N ALA A 100 -0.86 7.56 -11.01
CA ALA A 100 -1.85 6.98 -10.13
C ALA A 100 -2.33 8.02 -9.12
N ARG A 101 -3.60 7.94 -8.74
CA ARG A 101 -4.17 8.65 -7.61
C ARG A 101 -4.78 7.64 -6.67
N LEU A 102 -4.43 7.73 -5.39
CA LEU A 102 -4.89 6.80 -4.38
C LEU A 102 -5.17 7.46 -3.05
N THR A 103 -6.15 6.89 -2.35
CA THR A 103 -6.46 7.23 -0.96
C THR A 103 -6.04 6.05 -0.09
N VAL A 104 -5.18 6.33 0.89
CA VAL A 104 -4.66 5.35 1.85
C VAL A 104 -5.03 5.81 3.25
N PHE A 105 -5.75 4.96 3.97
CA PHE A 105 -5.92 5.11 5.40
C PHE A 105 -4.82 4.34 6.11
N ALA A 106 -4.13 4.98 7.06
CA ALA A 106 -3.06 4.36 7.83
C ALA A 106 -3.34 4.49 9.33
N ALA A 107 -3.24 3.38 10.03
CA ALA A 107 -3.25 3.31 11.48
C ALA A 107 -1.81 3.09 11.96
N LEU A 108 -1.28 4.01 12.75
CA LEU A 108 0.08 3.97 13.26
C LEU A 108 0.07 3.75 14.78
N THR A 109 0.90 2.81 15.26
CA THR A 109 1.02 2.50 16.68
C THR A 109 2.45 2.17 17.07
N GLY A 110 2.79 2.38 18.35
CA GLY A 110 4.06 1.95 18.93
C GLY A 110 4.07 0.52 19.47
N GLN A 111 2.96 -0.21 19.35
CA GLN A 111 2.80 -1.59 19.82
C GLN A 111 2.65 -2.56 18.64
N ASN A 112 3.20 -3.76 18.76
CA ASN A 112 3.03 -4.77 17.72
C ASN A 112 1.59 -5.30 17.78
N VAL A 113 0.83 -5.06 16.71
CA VAL A 113 -0.56 -5.51 16.60
C VAL A 113 -0.78 -6.04 15.20
N SER A 114 -1.34 -7.24 15.11
CA SER A 114 -1.53 -7.96 13.84
C SER A 114 -2.96 -7.86 13.29
N ASP A 115 -3.83 -7.08 13.93
CA ASP A 115 -5.27 -7.04 13.67
C ASP A 115 -5.80 -5.60 13.66
N LEU A 116 -6.61 -5.25 12.65
CA LEU A 116 -7.18 -3.92 12.44
C LEU A 116 -8.12 -3.51 13.58
N ASP A 117 -8.96 -4.42 14.06
CA ASP A 117 -9.89 -4.13 15.16
C ASP A 117 -9.10 -3.88 16.44
N ALA A 118 -8.03 -4.65 16.69
CA ALA A 118 -7.15 -4.41 17.82
C ALA A 118 -6.42 -3.06 17.72
N LEU A 119 -6.03 -2.63 16.51
CA LEU A 119 -5.41 -1.33 16.27
C LEU A 119 -6.38 -0.16 16.47
N LEU A 120 -7.60 -0.26 15.95
CA LEU A 120 -8.61 0.81 16.05
C LEU A 120 -9.18 0.95 17.48
N ASN A 121 -9.13 -0.13 18.27
CA ASN A 121 -9.47 -0.08 19.70
C ASN A 121 -8.31 0.39 20.59
N MET A 122 -7.10 0.45 20.04
CA MET A 122 -5.96 1.12 20.66
C MET A 122 -5.94 2.60 20.22
N GLN A 123 -5.33 3.47 21.02
CA GLN A 123 -5.14 4.89 20.69
C GLN A 123 -4.10 5.06 19.57
N ALA A 124 -4.31 4.40 18.42
CA ALA A 124 -3.49 4.54 17.23
C ALA A 124 -3.69 5.93 16.63
N ASP A 125 -2.62 6.49 16.08
CA ASP A 125 -2.73 7.70 15.27
C ASP A 125 -3.29 7.29 13.90
N LEU A 126 -4.47 7.79 13.57
CA LEU A 126 -5.16 7.48 12.32
C LEU A 126 -5.00 8.65 11.35
N TYR A 127 -4.61 8.34 10.12
CA TYR A 127 -4.47 9.32 9.06
C TYR A 127 -5.11 8.85 7.76
N ARG A 128 -5.67 9.80 7.04
CA ARG A 128 -6.01 9.67 5.63
C ARG A 128 -4.92 10.36 4.81
N PHE A 129 -4.41 9.67 3.82
CA PHE A 129 -3.47 10.18 2.83
C PHE A 129 -4.12 10.17 1.45
N ASP A 130 -4.13 11.32 0.79
CA ASP A 130 -4.52 11.48 -0.60
C ASP A 130 -3.24 11.71 -1.42
N LEU A 131 -2.89 10.75 -2.27
CA LEU A 131 -1.58 10.66 -2.91
C LEU A 131 -1.70 10.71 -4.44
N GLU A 132 -0.79 11.43 -5.09
CA GLU A 132 -0.52 11.30 -6.51
C GLU A 132 0.86 10.70 -6.73
N LEU A 133 0.91 9.63 -7.52
CA LEU A 133 2.14 8.94 -7.90
C LEU A 133 2.45 9.17 -9.37
N HIS A 134 3.74 9.22 -9.67
CA HIS A 134 4.28 9.21 -11.01
C HIS A 134 5.21 8.00 -11.18
N ARG A 135 5.11 7.32 -12.32
CA ARG A 135 6.05 6.26 -12.69
C ARG A 135 7.10 6.80 -13.66
N ALA A 136 8.36 6.73 -13.26
CA ALA A 136 9.51 7.08 -14.08
C ALA A 136 10.57 5.98 -13.97
N ASP A 137 11.18 5.62 -15.10
CA ASP A 137 12.18 4.54 -15.17
C ASP A 137 11.68 3.22 -14.55
N GLY A 138 10.39 2.91 -14.76
CA GLY A 138 9.73 1.72 -14.22
C GLY A 138 9.49 1.74 -12.71
N LYS A 139 9.67 2.88 -12.03
CA LYS A 139 9.49 3.01 -10.58
C LYS A 139 8.45 4.06 -10.24
N TRP A 140 7.48 3.69 -9.40
CA TRP A 140 6.53 4.64 -8.81
C TRP A 140 7.22 5.49 -7.75
N ARG A 141 6.91 6.78 -7.75
CA ARG A 141 7.34 7.74 -6.74
C ARG A 141 6.20 8.68 -6.39
N LEU A 142 6.21 9.16 -5.15
CA LEU A 142 5.29 10.20 -4.70
C LEU A 142 5.61 11.51 -5.41
N ASP A 143 4.63 12.05 -6.13
CA ASP A 143 4.71 13.33 -6.83
C ASP A 143 4.03 14.44 -6.02
N LYS A 144 2.88 14.13 -5.42
CA LYS A 144 2.14 15.00 -4.50
C LYS A 144 1.47 14.18 -3.41
N GLY A 145 1.31 14.76 -2.22
CA GLY A 145 0.55 14.17 -1.15
C GLY A 145 -0.10 15.22 -0.27
N ASP A 146 -1.30 14.90 0.21
CA ASP A 146 -1.93 15.59 1.32
C ASP A 146 -2.35 14.59 2.39
N TRP A 147 -2.46 15.06 3.63
CA TRP A 147 -2.87 14.19 4.73
C TRP A 147 -3.61 14.94 5.82
N GLN A 148 -4.50 14.21 6.48
CA GLN A 148 -5.31 14.71 7.57
C GLN A 148 -5.57 13.61 8.59
N PRO A 149 -5.80 13.95 9.87
CA PRO A 149 -6.27 12.99 10.85
C PRO A 149 -7.55 12.29 10.36
N ALA A 150 -7.64 10.99 10.60
CA ALA A 150 -8.82 10.17 10.34
C ALA A 150 -9.41 9.66 11.65
N SER A 151 -10.59 9.05 11.56
CA SER A 151 -11.26 8.36 12.64
C SER A 151 -11.42 6.88 12.33
N GLY A 152 -11.70 6.05 13.34
CA GLY A 152 -11.95 4.63 13.13
C GLY A 152 -13.14 4.37 12.18
N ALA A 153 -14.10 5.30 12.10
CA ALA A 153 -15.23 5.19 11.18
C ALA A 153 -14.82 5.28 9.70
N ASP A 154 -13.70 5.95 9.39
CA ASP A 154 -13.20 6.08 8.01
C ASP A 154 -12.57 4.77 7.49
N PHE A 155 -12.30 3.81 8.39
CA PHE A 155 -11.73 2.51 8.07
C PHE A 155 -12.76 1.43 7.77
N PHE A 156 -14.07 1.72 7.78
CA PHE A 156 -15.14 0.76 7.50
C PHE A 156 -15.93 1.12 6.25
#